data_AF-A0A6P8LB21-F1
#
_entry.id   AF-A0A6P8LB21-F1
#
_cell.length_a   1.000
_cell.length_b   1.000
_cell.length_c   1.000
_cell.angle_alpha   90.00
_cell.angle_beta   90.00
_cell.angle_gamma   90.00
#
_symmetry.space_group_name_H-M   'P 1'
#
loop_
_entity.id
_entity.type
_entity.pdbx_description
1 polymer ?
#
loop_
_entity_poly.entity_id
_entity_poly.type
_entity_poly.pdbx_seq_one_letter_code
_entity_poly.pdbx_strand_id
1 'polypeptide(L)'
;MAEVSYIRNPYPVPDVVREGVWLRRPVLGNKVSPKDRDWSAKLKAHERLFAHHTLNSIRKDNRLLRSQVPNDALDLALTTVYIHSKDTLVPKSYVLVQPETLGKRTWRVLKNQIEVSKTPDIPVTEDPVSLLVEKAECYRGPVPERRVHPSSVKLNISGPHSVQSNPGYSRKIDGTFYSI
;
A
#
# COMPACT_ATOMS: atom_id res chain seq x y z
N MET A 1 -15.07 -9.76 4.86
CA MET A 1 -14.10 -8.78 5.39
C MET A 1 -13.17 -9.54 6.32
N ALA A 2 -11.86 -9.48 6.13
CA ALA A 2 -10.92 -10.15 7.04
C ALA A 2 -11.09 -9.61 8.47
N GLU A 3 -11.14 -10.49 9.46
CA GLU A 3 -11.24 -10.10 10.86
C GLU A 3 -9.88 -9.48 11.27
N VAL A 4 -9.88 -8.17 11.54
CA VAL A 4 -8.68 -7.44 11.99
C VAL A 4 -8.73 -7.34 13.51
N SER A 5 -7.74 -7.93 14.17
CA SER A 5 -7.57 -7.82 15.62
C SER A 5 -6.43 -6.86 15.94
N TYR A 6 -6.53 -6.14 17.07
CA TYR A 6 -5.52 -5.20 17.51
C TYR A 6 -4.84 -5.71 18.77
N ILE A 7 -3.52 -5.84 18.73
CA ILE A 7 -2.70 -6.24 19.88
C ILE A 7 -1.84 -5.05 20.31
N ARG A 8 -1.60 -4.90 21.61
CA ARG A 8 -0.65 -3.89 22.11
C ARG A 8 0.73 -4.15 21.50
N ASN A 9 1.36 -3.10 20.98
CA ASN A 9 2.68 -3.21 20.39
C ASN A 9 3.72 -3.68 21.45
N PRO A 10 4.40 -4.83 21.23
CA PRO A 10 5.43 -5.31 22.14
C PRO A 10 6.83 -4.74 21.83
N TYR A 11 7.02 -4.16 20.65
CA TYR A 11 8.31 -3.66 20.17
C TYR A 11 8.68 -2.31 20.80
N PRO A 12 9.98 -1.94 20.81
CA PRO A 12 10.45 -0.68 21.38
C PRO A 12 10.00 0.54 20.57
N VAL A 13 9.64 0.35 19.29
CA VAL A 13 9.23 1.41 18.37
C VAL A 13 7.76 1.24 18.01
N PRO A 14 6.94 2.30 18.16
CA PRO A 14 5.57 2.36 17.65
C PRO A 14 5.48 2.13 16.14
N ASP A 15 4.45 1.42 15.70
CA ASP A 15 4.15 1.30 14.27
C ASP A 15 3.51 2.60 13.76
N VAL A 16 4.29 3.36 12.98
CA VAL A 16 3.89 4.64 12.38
C VAL A 16 3.94 4.60 10.86
N VAL A 17 3.94 3.41 10.26
CA VAL A 17 4.00 3.23 8.79
C VAL A 17 2.86 3.98 8.08
N ARG A 18 1.71 4.13 8.75
CA ARG A 18 0.53 4.81 8.22
C ARG A 18 0.62 6.34 8.28
N GLU A 19 1.39 6.89 9.21
CA GLU A 19 1.48 8.34 9.43
C GLU A 19 2.51 9.03 8.54
N GLY A 20 3.54 8.31 8.11
CA GLY A 20 4.67 8.92 7.43
C GLY A 20 5.75 7.95 7.02
N VAL A 21 6.82 8.51 6.45
CA VAL A 21 7.98 7.78 5.95
C VAL A 21 9.20 8.18 6.75
N TRP A 22 9.99 7.18 7.15
CA TRP A 22 11.26 7.40 7.83
C TRP A 22 12.34 7.81 6.83
N LEU A 23 12.91 9.01 7.03
CA LEU A 23 14.13 9.43 6.33
C LEU A 23 15.34 8.66 6.87
N ARG A 24 15.36 8.42 8.19
CA ARG A 24 16.36 7.63 8.91
C ARG A 24 15.67 6.86 10.03
N ARG A 25 16.21 5.71 10.42
CA ARG A 25 15.62 4.91 11.50
C ARG A 25 15.73 5.63 12.87
N PRO A 26 14.79 5.38 13.80
CA PRO A 26 14.89 5.89 15.16
C PRO A 26 16.10 5.30 15.88
N VAL A 27 16.68 6.07 16.79
CA VAL A 27 17.83 5.64 17.59
C VAL A 27 17.35 4.78 18.76
N LEU A 28 17.90 3.57 18.86
CA LEU A 28 17.56 2.57 19.89
C LEU A 28 18.79 2.11 20.70
N GLY A 29 19.99 2.58 20.34
CA GLY A 29 21.26 2.08 20.87
C GLY A 29 21.69 0.76 20.21
N ASN A 30 22.89 0.28 20.57
CA ASN A 30 23.51 -0.86 19.89
C ASN A 30 22.96 -2.23 20.35
N LYS A 31 22.30 -2.26 21.51
CA LYS A 31 21.81 -3.51 22.15
C LYS A 31 20.38 -3.88 21.75
N VAL A 32 19.69 -3.01 21.02
CA VAL A 32 18.25 -3.14 20.77
C VAL A 32 18.00 -3.12 19.28
N SER A 33 17.28 -4.14 18.79
CA SER A 33 16.76 -4.12 17.43
C SER A 33 15.28 -3.67 17.42
N PRO A 34 14.81 -2.98 16.37
CA PRO A 34 13.42 -2.55 16.27
C PRO A 34 12.38 -3.69 16.32
N LYS A 35 12.78 -4.90 15.94
CA LYS A 35 11.90 -6.09 15.86
C LYS A 35 12.06 -7.03 17.06
N ASP A 36 12.85 -6.66 18.06
CA ASP A 36 13.05 -7.50 19.24
C ASP A 36 11.85 -7.36 20.17
N ARG A 37 11.15 -8.47 20.42
CA ARG A 37 9.97 -8.53 21.30
C ARG A 37 10.36 -8.48 22.78
N ASP A 38 11.50 -9.08 23.12
CA ASP A 38 11.97 -9.20 24.51
C ASP A 38 13.05 -8.15 24.85
N TRP A 39 13.08 -7.06 24.09
CA TRP A 39 14.06 -5.97 24.23
C TRP A 39 14.14 -5.42 25.66
N SER A 40 12.99 -5.35 26.35
CA SER A 40 12.91 -4.77 27.68
C SER A 40 13.58 -5.60 28.77
N ALA A 41 13.68 -6.92 28.60
CA ALA A 41 14.29 -7.83 29.57
C ALA A 41 15.83 -7.79 29.50
N LYS A 42 16.39 -7.42 28.34
CA LYS A 42 17.84 -7.43 28.08
C LYS A 42 18.55 -6.15 28.54
N LEU A 43 17.81 -5.15 29.01
CA LEU A 43 18.31 -3.80 29.24
C LEU A 43 18.14 -3.35 30.69
N LYS A 44 19.07 -2.50 31.14
CA LYS A 44 18.93 -1.78 32.40
C LYS A 44 17.82 -0.73 32.31
N ALA A 45 17.28 -0.29 33.45
CA ALA A 45 16.14 0.63 33.50
C ALA A 45 16.35 1.93 32.69
N HIS A 46 17.54 2.55 32.78
CA HIS A 46 17.85 3.76 32.02
C HIS A 46 18.00 3.51 30.51
N GLU A 47 18.58 2.36 30.12
CA GLU A 47 18.67 1.96 28.72
C GLU A 47 17.26 1.69 28.15
N ARG A 48 16.36 1.12 28.96
CA ARG A 48 14.95 0.94 28.56
C ARG A 48 14.24 2.25 28.32
N LEU A 49 14.44 3.23 29.21
CA LEU A 49 13.84 4.56 29.06
C LEU A 49 14.30 5.24 27.77
N PHE A 50 15.58 5.05 27.40
CA PHE A 50 16.14 5.60 26.16
C PHE A 50 15.66 4.86 24.90
N ALA A 51 15.64 3.53 24.92
CA ALA A 51 15.29 2.73 23.75
C ALA A 51 13.78 2.67 23.47
N HIS A 52 12.94 2.88 24.48
CA HIS A 52 11.48 2.82 24.33
C HIS A 52 10.91 4.13 23.82
N HIS A 53 10.39 4.10 22.61
CA HIS A 53 9.71 5.25 22.04
C HIS A 53 8.19 5.18 22.25
N THR A 54 7.60 6.33 22.54
CA THR A 54 6.14 6.50 22.55
C THR A 54 5.68 7.06 21.21
N LEU A 55 4.39 6.97 20.89
CA LEU A 55 3.84 7.63 19.70
C LEU A 55 4.19 9.13 19.69
N ASN A 56 4.14 9.79 20.84
CA ASN A 56 4.44 11.21 20.95
C ASN A 56 5.94 11.51 20.71
N SER A 57 6.85 10.68 21.23
CA SER A 57 8.29 10.89 21.00
C SER A 57 8.66 10.68 19.54
N ILE A 58 8.13 9.64 18.89
CA ILE A 58 8.34 9.38 17.46
C ILE A 58 7.80 10.51 16.59
N ARG A 59 6.60 11.02 16.89
CA ARG A 59 5.98 12.11 16.12
C ARG A 59 6.76 13.42 16.17
N LYS A 60 7.56 13.61 17.21
CA LYS A 60 8.46 14.75 17.39
C LYS A 60 9.86 14.50 16.81
N ASP A 61 10.18 13.27 16.40
CA ASP A 61 11.46 12.96 15.78
C ASP A 61 11.49 13.55 14.36
N ASN A 62 12.48 14.41 14.09
CA ASN A 62 12.72 15.03 12.79
C ASN A 62 13.04 14.00 11.69
N ARG A 63 13.42 12.78 12.05
CA ARG A 63 13.69 11.70 11.09
C ARG A 63 12.42 11.11 10.48
N LEU A 64 11.25 11.35 11.06
CA LEU A 64 9.96 10.90 10.54
C LEU A 64 9.27 12.03 9.77
N LEU A 65 9.12 11.85 8.46
CA LEU A 65 8.38 12.79 7.62
C LEU A 65 6.90 12.39 7.58
N ARG A 66 6.02 13.27 8.08
CA ARG A 66 4.57 13.04 8.12
C ARG A 66 3.84 14.05 7.22
N SER A 67 3.66 13.69 5.95
CA SER A 67 3.05 14.59 4.96
C SER A 67 1.55 14.83 5.16
N GLN A 68 0.85 13.92 5.85
CA GLN A 68 -0.60 13.99 6.02
C GLN A 68 -1.03 14.77 7.27
N VAL A 69 -0.07 15.27 8.07
CA VAL A 69 -0.36 15.98 9.31
C VAL A 69 -0.93 17.37 9.01
N PRO A 70 -2.07 17.76 9.63
CA PRO A 70 -2.61 19.11 9.53
C PRO A 70 -1.61 20.14 10.03
N ASN A 71 -1.38 21.21 9.26
CA ASN A 71 -0.45 22.27 9.67
C ASN A 71 -1.16 23.37 10.46
N ASP A 72 -2.45 23.57 10.21
CA ASP A 72 -3.25 24.59 10.85
C ASP A 72 -4.62 24.08 11.35
N ALA A 73 -5.41 25.00 11.91
CA ALA A 73 -6.74 24.68 12.43
C ALA A 73 -7.77 24.39 11.32
N LEU A 74 -7.56 24.93 10.11
CA LEU A 74 -8.44 24.70 8.97
C LEU A 74 -8.25 23.28 8.44
N ASP A 75 -7.01 22.83 8.25
CA ASP A 75 -6.67 21.46 7.88
C ASP A 75 -7.26 20.46 8.89
N LEU A 76 -7.20 20.80 10.18
CA LEU A 76 -7.81 19.98 11.23
C LEU A 76 -9.33 19.89 11.05
N ALA A 77 -10.02 21.00 10.82
CA ALA A 77 -11.47 21.05 10.59
C ALA A 77 -11.87 20.28 9.33
N LEU A 78 -11.06 20.35 8.26
CA LEU A 78 -11.28 19.60 7.01
C LEU A 78 -11.11 18.09 7.18
N THR A 79 -10.45 17.64 8.26
CA THR A 79 -10.29 16.20 8.56
C THR A 79 -11.42 15.58 9.37
N THR A 80 -12.43 16.38 9.73
CA THR A 80 -13.57 15.94 10.55
C THR A 80 -14.52 15.04 9.75
N VAL A 81 -15.38 14.28 10.44
CA VAL A 81 -16.37 13.41 9.76
C VAL A 81 -17.57 14.23 9.24
N TYR A 82 -17.75 15.45 9.73
CA TYR A 82 -18.93 16.27 9.48
C TYR A 82 -19.06 16.68 8.01
N ILE A 83 -20.21 16.40 7.42
CA ILE A 83 -20.54 16.81 6.05
C ILE A 83 -21.78 17.70 6.11
N HIS A 84 -21.58 19.02 5.97
CA HIS A 84 -22.66 20.01 6.11
C HIS A 84 -23.89 19.75 5.22
N SER A 85 -23.69 19.19 4.02
CA SER A 85 -24.79 18.90 3.08
C SER A 85 -25.60 17.65 3.42
N LYS A 86 -25.06 16.73 4.23
CA LYS A 86 -25.73 15.46 4.61
C LYS A 86 -26.19 15.46 6.07
N ASP A 87 -25.43 16.12 6.92
CA ASP A 87 -25.62 16.13 8.37
C ASP A 87 -26.38 17.39 8.78
N THR A 88 -27.71 17.30 8.78
CA THR A 88 -28.60 18.38 9.25
C THR A 88 -28.89 18.24 10.75
N LEU A 89 -28.90 19.37 11.47
CA LEU A 89 -29.26 19.46 12.90
C LEU A 89 -28.43 18.58 13.87
N VAL A 90 -27.23 18.16 13.47
CA VAL A 90 -26.30 17.46 14.38
C VAL A 90 -25.81 18.39 15.50
N PRO A 91 -25.54 17.85 16.70
CA PRO A 91 -25.02 18.63 17.81
C PRO A 91 -23.66 19.24 17.45
N LYS A 92 -23.33 20.39 18.06
CA LYS A 92 -22.05 21.09 17.83
C LYS A 92 -20.82 20.22 18.11
N SER A 93 -20.94 19.23 18.99
CA SER A 93 -19.88 18.26 19.28
C SER A 93 -19.52 17.38 18.08
N TYR A 94 -20.44 17.17 17.14
CA TYR A 94 -20.23 16.30 15.98
C TYR A 94 -19.15 16.84 15.03
N VAL A 95 -18.99 18.17 14.96
CA VAL A 95 -17.92 18.82 14.19
C VAL A 95 -16.53 18.43 14.71
N LEU A 96 -16.40 18.11 15.99
CA LEU A 96 -15.12 17.71 16.59
C LEU A 96 -14.84 16.21 16.48
N VAL A 97 -15.81 15.42 16.00
CA VAL A 97 -15.66 13.96 15.88
C VAL A 97 -14.74 13.64 14.71
N GLN A 98 -13.65 12.94 15.04
CA GLN A 98 -12.68 12.48 14.06
C GLN A 98 -12.98 11.04 13.62
N PRO A 99 -12.69 10.65 12.37
CA PRO A 99 -12.99 9.31 11.87
C PRO A 99 -12.40 8.17 12.73
N GLU A 100 -11.23 8.41 13.32
CA GLU A 100 -10.51 7.46 14.17
C GLU A 100 -11.25 7.16 15.47
N THR A 101 -11.98 8.14 16.01
CA THR A 101 -12.77 7.97 17.24
C THR A 101 -13.96 7.03 16.98
N LEU A 102 -14.42 6.97 15.73
CA LEU A 102 -15.45 6.03 15.27
C LEU A 102 -14.89 4.69 14.81
N GLY A 103 -13.59 4.43 15.01
CA GLY A 103 -12.94 3.20 14.59
C GLY A 103 -12.69 3.09 13.08
N LYS A 104 -12.85 4.18 12.31
CA LYS A 104 -12.51 4.17 10.88
C LYS A 104 -10.99 4.16 10.70
N ARG A 105 -10.50 3.36 9.75
CA ARG A 105 -9.08 3.34 9.38
C ARG A 105 -8.70 4.64 8.67
N THR A 106 -7.82 5.44 9.29
CA THR A 106 -7.18 6.61 8.65
C THR A 106 -5.65 6.57 8.81
N TRP A 107 -4.94 7.56 8.31
CA TRP A 107 -3.48 7.63 8.47
C TRP A 107 -3.02 7.82 9.92
N ARG A 108 -3.85 8.37 10.82
CA ARG A 108 -3.49 8.65 12.22
C ARG A 108 -3.57 7.40 13.09
N VAL A 109 -2.55 7.16 13.90
CA VAL A 109 -2.50 6.03 14.85
C VAL A 109 -2.75 6.54 16.27
N LEU A 110 -3.97 6.42 16.80
CA LEU A 110 -4.29 6.96 18.13
C LEU A 110 -3.67 6.16 19.30
N LYS A 111 -3.49 4.85 19.12
CA LYS A 111 -3.01 3.92 20.17
C LYS A 111 -1.81 3.13 19.65
N ASN A 112 -0.85 2.82 20.53
CA ASN A 112 0.30 2.00 20.17
C ASN A 112 -0.10 0.51 20.08
N GLN A 113 -0.81 0.17 19.01
CA GLN A 113 -1.36 -1.14 18.71
C GLN A 113 -0.95 -1.55 17.30
N ILE A 114 -0.80 -2.85 17.09
CA ILE A 114 -0.47 -3.44 15.79
C ILE A 114 -1.72 -4.15 15.28
N GLU A 115 -2.02 -3.92 14.01
CA GLU A 115 -3.05 -4.64 13.26
C GLU A 115 -2.54 -6.06 12.96
N VAL A 116 -3.22 -7.06 13.52
CA VAL A 116 -3.00 -8.47 13.20
C VAL A 116 -4.17 -8.93 12.34
N SER A 117 -3.92 -8.98 11.03
CA SER A 117 -4.83 -9.60 10.09
C SER A 117 -4.71 -11.11 10.22
N LYS A 118 -5.81 -11.79 10.56
CA LYS A 118 -5.92 -13.22 10.30
C LYS A 118 -6.16 -13.35 8.80
N THR A 119 -5.15 -13.76 8.04
CA THR A 119 -5.43 -14.27 6.69
C THR A 119 -6.31 -15.50 6.87
N PRO A 120 -7.48 -15.59 6.20
CA PRO A 120 -8.14 -16.88 6.16
C PRO A 120 -7.14 -17.88 5.57
N ASP A 121 -6.97 -19.03 6.21
CA ASP A 121 -6.24 -20.14 5.62
C ASP A 121 -7.02 -20.53 4.37
N ILE A 122 -6.65 -19.96 3.22
CA ILE A 122 -7.16 -20.42 1.94
C ILE A 122 -6.48 -21.78 1.77
N PRO A 123 -7.22 -22.91 1.78
CA PRO A 123 -6.61 -24.17 1.38
C PRO A 123 -6.06 -23.92 -0.02
N VAL A 124 -4.75 -24.13 -0.17
CA VAL A 124 -4.09 -24.09 -1.48
C VAL A 124 -4.64 -25.28 -2.26
N THR A 125 -5.82 -25.12 -2.85
CA THR A 125 -6.24 -25.99 -3.93
C THR A 125 -5.33 -25.60 -5.09
N GLU A 126 -4.35 -26.46 -5.37
CA GLU A 126 -3.47 -26.29 -6.52
C GLU A 126 -4.31 -26.43 -7.80
N ASP A 127 -4.97 -25.35 -8.20
CA ASP A 127 -5.66 -25.31 -9.48
C ASP A 127 -4.58 -25.46 -10.56
N PRO A 128 -4.66 -26.48 -11.43
CA PRO A 128 -3.60 -26.78 -12.40
C PRO A 128 -3.36 -25.63 -13.39
N VAL A 129 -4.35 -24.76 -13.58
CA VAL A 129 -4.27 -23.55 -14.41
C VAL A 129 -3.41 -22.48 -13.75
N SER A 130 -3.46 -22.32 -12.42
CA SER A 130 -2.69 -21.32 -11.67
C SER A 130 -1.19 -21.64 -11.70
N LEU A 131 -0.83 -22.93 -11.61
CA LEU A 131 0.55 -23.40 -11.78
C LEU A 131 1.09 -23.17 -13.20
N LEU A 132 0.23 -23.29 -14.23
CA LEU A 132 0.58 -22.99 -15.62
C LEU A 132 0.82 -21.49 -15.83
N VAL A 133 0.05 -20.61 -15.17
CA VAL A 133 0.23 -19.16 -15.25
C VAL A 133 1.48 -18.69 -14.50
N GLU A 134 1.80 -19.28 -13.34
CA GLU A 134 3.05 -18.97 -12.62
C GLU A 134 4.30 -19.42 -13.39
N LYS A 135 4.23 -20.54 -14.12
CA LYS A 135 5.31 -21.04 -14.99
C LYS A 135 5.32 -20.43 -16.39
N ALA A 136 4.22 -19.81 -16.83
CA ALA A 136 4.17 -19.12 -18.10
C ALA A 136 4.90 -17.78 -17.97
N GLU A 137 6.23 -17.84 -18.05
CA GLU A 137 7.01 -16.70 -18.47
C GLU A 137 6.56 -16.36 -19.90
N CYS A 138 5.57 -15.47 -20.02
CA CYS A 138 5.21 -14.90 -21.31
C CYS A 138 6.49 -14.31 -21.90
N TYR A 139 7.02 -14.96 -22.94
CA TYR A 139 8.22 -14.52 -23.63
C TYR A 139 8.01 -13.07 -24.08
N ARG A 140 8.56 -12.13 -23.31
CA ARG A 140 8.65 -10.74 -23.74
C ARG A 140 9.83 -10.72 -24.69
N GLY A 141 9.53 -10.59 -25.97
CA GLY A 141 10.55 -10.32 -26.98
C GLY A 141 11.44 -9.13 -26.54
N PRO A 142 12.66 -9.04 -27.08
CA PRO A 142 13.63 -8.03 -26.69
C PRO A 142 12.99 -6.64 -26.66
N VAL A 143 13.25 -5.89 -25.59
CA VAL A 143 12.73 -4.53 -25.41
C VAL A 143 13.16 -3.72 -26.64
N PRO A 144 12.22 -3.14 -27.40
CA PRO A 144 12.58 -2.39 -28.60
C PRO A 144 13.47 -1.22 -28.21
N GLU A 145 14.50 -0.95 -29.02
CA GLU A 145 15.37 0.19 -28.84
C GLU A 145 14.58 1.49 -28.68
N ARG A 146 15.16 2.46 -27.97
CA ARG A 146 14.55 3.74 -27.64
C ARG A 146 13.86 4.33 -28.87
N ARG A 147 12.53 4.41 -28.82
CA ARG A 147 11.70 4.90 -29.92
C ARG A 147 12.00 6.38 -30.15
N VAL A 148 12.23 6.76 -31.40
CA VAL A 148 12.37 8.17 -31.81
C VAL A 148 11.00 8.86 -31.79
N HIS A 149 9.92 8.12 -32.05
CA HIS A 149 8.54 8.64 -32.09
C HIS A 149 7.50 7.57 -31.69
N PRO A 150 6.38 7.92 -31.04
CA PRO A 150 5.35 6.96 -30.61
C PRO A 150 4.75 6.09 -31.75
N SER A 151 4.72 6.61 -32.97
CA SER A 151 4.23 5.89 -34.16
C SER A 151 5.28 4.97 -34.82
N SER A 152 6.53 4.99 -34.36
CA SER A 152 7.60 4.14 -34.89
C SER A 152 7.58 2.77 -34.22
N VAL A 153 6.64 1.91 -34.62
CA VAL A 153 6.49 0.55 -34.10
C VAL A 153 7.10 -0.44 -35.10
N LYS A 154 8.25 -1.03 -34.76
CA LYS A 154 8.76 -2.21 -35.48
C LYS A 154 7.93 -3.42 -35.06
N LEU A 155 6.97 -3.82 -35.89
CA LEU A 155 6.20 -5.04 -35.67
C LEU A 155 7.09 -6.26 -35.98
N ASN A 156 6.79 -7.38 -35.33
CA ASN A 156 7.66 -8.57 -35.26
C ASN A 156 7.79 -9.36 -36.58
N ILE A 157 7.28 -8.81 -37.70
CA ILE A 157 7.22 -9.46 -39.01
C ILE A 157 8.05 -8.63 -39.98
N SER A 158 9.35 -8.89 -40.05
CA SER A 158 10.25 -8.32 -41.05
C SER A 158 10.43 -9.32 -42.19
N GLY A 159 9.48 -9.35 -43.13
CA GLY A 159 9.55 -10.18 -44.33
C GLY A 159 8.63 -9.64 -45.42
N PRO A 160 8.89 -9.96 -46.71
CA PRO A 160 7.99 -9.58 -47.79
C PRO A 160 6.62 -10.22 -47.56
N HIS A 161 5.60 -9.39 -47.38
CA HIS A 161 4.22 -9.82 -47.18
C HIS A 161 3.66 -10.36 -48.50
N SER A 162 3.97 -11.62 -48.82
CA SER A 162 3.29 -12.32 -49.89
C SER A 162 1.95 -12.82 -49.37
N VAL A 163 0.97 -12.84 -50.27
CA VAL A 163 -0.39 -13.33 -50.05
C VAL A 163 -0.39 -14.75 -49.44
N GLN A 164 0.63 -15.58 -49.73
CA GLN A 164 0.81 -16.92 -49.15
C GLN A 164 1.31 -16.96 -47.70
N SER A 165 1.94 -15.90 -47.18
CA SER A 165 2.53 -15.91 -45.83
C SER A 165 1.54 -15.64 -44.71
N ASN A 166 0.36 -15.10 -45.03
CA ASN A 166 -0.69 -14.79 -44.06
C ASN A 166 -2.07 -15.04 -44.69
N PRO A 167 -2.52 -16.30 -44.81
CA PRO A 167 -3.83 -16.63 -45.35
C PRO A 167 -4.91 -16.10 -44.41
N GLY A 168 -5.40 -14.91 -44.72
CA GLY A 168 -6.50 -14.25 -44.02
C GLY A 168 -7.80 -14.46 -44.78
N TYR A 169 -8.91 -14.48 -44.04
CA TYR A 169 -10.23 -14.27 -44.61
C TYR A 169 -10.85 -13.02 -44.00
N SER A 170 -11.70 -12.34 -44.76
CA SER A 170 -12.50 -11.22 -44.28
C SER A 170 -13.95 -11.41 -44.73
N ARG A 171 -14.88 -10.97 -43.88
CA ARG A 171 -16.30 -10.95 -44.21
C ARG A 171 -16.64 -9.62 -44.86
N LYS A 172 -17.21 -9.66 -46.05
CA LYS A 172 -17.69 -8.48 -46.77
C LYS A 172 -19.05 -8.04 -46.23
N ILE A 173 -19.42 -6.79 -46.51
CA ILE A 173 -20.67 -6.16 -46.04
C ILE A 173 -21.94 -6.85 -46.55
N ASP A 174 -21.86 -7.55 -47.67
CA ASP A 174 -22.93 -8.36 -48.28
C ASP A 174 -23.04 -9.76 -47.66
N GLY A 175 -22.24 -10.06 -46.64
CA GLY A 175 -22.22 -11.35 -45.95
C GLY A 175 -21.42 -12.43 -46.68
N THR A 176 -20.82 -12.14 -47.84
CA THR A 176 -19.92 -13.06 -48.52
C THR A 176 -18.52 -13.02 -47.90
N PHE A 177 -17.72 -14.06 -48.13
CA PHE A 177 -16.35 -14.13 -47.61
C PHE A 177 -15.34 -13.90 -48.72
N TYR A 178 -14.31 -13.12 -48.42
CA TYR A 178 -13.08 -13.07 -49.19
C TYR A 178 -12.03 -13.89 -48.45
N SER A 179 -11.50 -14.94 -49.07
CA SER A 179 -10.32 -15.66 -48.61
C SER A 179 -9.22 -15.55 -49.64
N ILE A 180 -7.99 -15.48 -49.15
CA ILE A 180 -6.77 -15.57 -49.94
C ILE A 180 -6.45 -17.03 -50.27
#